data_AF-A0A0F8DJD3-F1
#
_entry.id   AF-A0A0F8DJD3-F1
#
_cell.length_a   1.000
_cell.length_b   1.000
_cell.length_c   1.000
_cell.angle_alpha   90.00
_cell.angle_beta   90.00
_cell.angle_gamma   90.00
#
_symmetry.space_group_name_H-M   'P 1'
#
loop_
_entity.id
_entity.type
_entity.pdbx_description
1 polymer ?
#
loop_
_entity_poly.entity_id
_entity_poly.type
_entity_poly.pdbx_seq_one_letter_code
_entity_poly.pdbx_strand_id
1 'polypeptide(L)'
;MGINVVSPNIEHVSVTPCGERSDNKFQKLVQDIKAVLGPSSGLTCDDIDLEGLTNLMRSYDSNVEEWQEYFIGDEKMGYTRNLVDEGNGKSNLCILPPM
;
A
#
# COMPACT_ATOMS: atom_id res chain seq x y z
N MET A 1 44.54 -0.09 -28.29
CA MET A 1 43.47 0.81 -27.84
C MET A 1 42.26 -0.05 -27.50
N GLY A 2 42.11 -0.41 -26.23
CA GLY A 2 41.09 -1.36 -25.77
C GLY A 2 39.76 -0.65 -25.52
N ILE A 3 38.68 -1.27 -25.98
CA ILE A 3 37.30 -0.82 -25.76
C ILE A 3 36.92 -1.02 -24.28
N ASN A 4 36.42 0.04 -23.63
CA ASN A 4 35.89 -0.04 -22.26
C ASN A 4 34.51 -0.69 -22.29
N VAL A 5 34.35 -1.81 -21.59
CA VAL A 5 33.05 -2.38 -21.24
C VAL A 5 32.50 -1.55 -20.09
N VAL A 6 31.57 -0.64 -20.39
CA VAL A 6 30.74 0.01 -19.38
C VAL A 6 29.61 -0.96 -19.00
N SER A 7 29.58 -1.33 -17.73
CA SER A 7 28.49 -2.10 -17.13
C SER A 7 27.20 -1.25 -17.14
N PRO A 8 26.02 -1.80 -17.47
CA PRO A 8 24.80 -1.02 -17.43
C PRO A 8 24.46 -0.67 -15.99
N ASN A 9 24.33 0.63 -15.76
CA ASN A 9 23.83 1.26 -14.56
C ASN A 9 22.37 0.79 -14.37
N ILE A 10 22.11 -0.11 -13.41
CA ILE A 10 20.75 -0.35 -12.95
C ILE A 10 20.40 0.86 -12.09
N GLU A 11 19.87 1.88 -12.75
CA GLU A 11 19.20 2.98 -12.08
C GLU A 11 18.05 2.35 -11.28
N HIS A 12 18.20 2.42 -9.97
CA HIS A 12 17.14 2.16 -9.01
C HIS A 12 15.99 3.10 -9.38
N VAL A 13 15.00 2.56 -10.11
CA VAL A 13 13.72 3.21 -10.37
C VAL A 13 13.14 3.52 -9.01
N SER A 14 13.39 4.74 -8.58
CA SER A 14 12.70 5.39 -7.50
C SER A 14 11.34 5.68 -8.11
N VAL A 15 10.39 4.80 -7.82
CA VAL A 15 8.99 5.05 -8.11
C VAL A 15 8.64 6.30 -7.32
N THR A 16 8.65 7.44 -7.98
CA THR A 16 8.18 8.71 -7.42
C THR A 16 6.72 8.52 -7.03
N PRO A 17 6.32 8.69 -5.76
CA PRO A 17 4.91 8.82 -5.45
C PRO A 17 4.49 10.18 -5.97
N CYS A 18 3.86 10.19 -7.14
CA CYS A 18 3.27 11.38 -7.73
C CYS A 18 1.97 11.66 -6.97
N GLY A 19 1.98 12.64 -6.06
CA GLY A 19 0.75 13.09 -5.41
C GLY A 19 0.94 13.83 -4.10
N GLU A 20 1.42 15.08 -4.14
CA GLU A 20 1.07 16.05 -3.11
C GLU A 20 -0.41 16.42 -3.27
N ARG A 21 -1.31 15.57 -2.77
CA ARG A 21 -2.74 15.88 -2.64
C ARG A 21 -3.05 15.95 -1.15
N SER A 22 -3.06 17.17 -0.62
CA SER A 22 -3.05 17.50 0.82
C SER A 22 -4.23 16.97 1.65
N ASP A 23 -5.21 16.27 1.07
CA ASP A 23 -6.43 15.81 1.75
C ASP A 23 -6.92 14.42 1.29
N ASN A 24 -6.04 13.54 0.79
CA ASN A 24 -6.47 12.16 0.50
C ASN A 24 -6.62 11.37 1.81
N LYS A 25 -7.87 11.14 2.25
CA LYS A 25 -8.18 10.43 3.50
C LYS A 25 -7.77 8.96 3.45
N PHE A 26 -7.80 8.34 2.28
CA PHE A 26 -7.29 6.99 2.07
C PHE A 26 -5.79 6.92 2.35
N GLN A 27 -4.98 7.85 1.84
CA GLN A 27 -3.54 7.91 2.15
C GLN A 27 -3.29 8.06 3.64
N LYS A 28 -4.07 8.92 4.30
CA LYS A 28 -4.00 9.07 5.75
C LYS A 28 -4.30 7.75 6.48
N LEU A 29 -5.35 7.04 6.08
CA LEU A 29 -5.67 5.72 6.61
C LEU A 29 -4.50 4.74 6.42
N VAL A 30 -3.88 4.69 5.24
CA VAL A 30 -2.72 3.82 4.96
C VAL A 30 -1.58 4.14 5.94
N GLN A 31 -1.26 5.42 6.15
CA GLN A 31 -0.23 5.84 7.10
C GLN A 31 -0.58 5.51 8.56
N ASP A 32 -1.83 5.74 8.96
CA ASP A 32 -2.30 5.43 10.32
C ASP A 32 -2.23 3.92 10.58
N ILE A 33 -2.60 3.08 9.60
CA ILE A 33 -2.44 1.61 9.67
C ILE A 33 -0.97 1.24 9.86
N LYS A 34 -0.05 1.82 9.07
CA LYS A 34 1.39 1.56 9.21
C LYS A 34 1.91 1.97 10.58
N ALA A 35 1.44 3.09 11.11
CA ALA A 35 1.81 3.57 12.44
C ALA A 35 1.35 2.62 13.55
N VAL A 36 0.11 2.11 13.48
CA VAL A 36 -0.42 1.12 14.43
C VAL A 36 0.37 -0.19 14.39
N LEU A 37 0.77 -0.64 13.19
CA LEU A 37 1.58 -1.85 13.02
C LEU A 37 3.04 -1.67 13.46
N GLY A 38 3.51 -0.43 13.57
CA GLY A 38 4.87 -0.12 13.99
C GLY A 38 5.96 -0.69 13.06
N PRO A 39 7.24 -0.61 13.44
CA PRO A 39 8.36 -1.00 12.58
C PRO A 39 8.55 -2.52 12.44
N SER A 40 7.92 -3.33 13.30
CA SER A 40 8.24 -4.77 13.36
C SER A 40 7.10 -5.66 13.87
N SER A 41 5.93 -5.14 14.25
CA SER A 41 4.86 -5.99 14.77
C SER A 41 4.10 -6.65 13.63
N GLY A 42 3.94 -7.97 13.68
CA GLY A 42 3.12 -8.71 12.71
C GLY A 42 1.66 -8.78 13.17
N LEU A 43 0.70 -9.01 12.27
CA LEU A 43 -0.73 -9.11 12.63
C LEU A 43 -1.05 -10.21 13.65
N THR A 44 -0.13 -11.15 13.89
CA THR A 44 -0.24 -12.21 14.90
C THR A 44 0.52 -11.91 16.20
N CYS A 45 1.05 -10.70 16.37
CA CYS A 45 1.75 -10.29 17.60
C CYS A 45 0.73 -9.87 18.66
N ASP A 46 0.92 -10.32 19.91
CA ASP A 46 0.06 -9.96 21.04
C ASP A 46 0.16 -8.46 21.40
N ASP A 47 1.21 -7.77 20.93
CA ASP A 47 1.45 -6.34 21.11
C ASP A 47 0.67 -5.43 20.16
N ILE A 48 -0.13 -5.97 19.24
CA ILE A 48 -0.98 -5.18 18.34
C ILE A 48 -2.41 -5.07 18.88
N ASP A 49 -2.91 -3.84 19.01
CA ASP A 49 -4.32 -3.57 19.26
C ASP A 49 -5.18 -3.83 18.00
N LEU A 50 -5.63 -5.07 17.84
CA LEU A 50 -6.48 -5.50 16.73
C LEU A 50 -7.84 -4.79 16.72
N GLU A 51 -8.39 -4.44 17.89
CA GLU A 51 -9.67 -3.74 17.98
C GLU A 51 -9.52 -2.31 17.49
N GLY A 52 -8.47 -1.61 17.95
CA GLY A 52 -8.09 -0.28 17.47
C GLY A 52 -7.84 -0.25 15.96
N LEU A 53 -7.07 -1.21 15.44
CA LEU A 53 -6.80 -1.35 14.00
C LEU A 53 -8.09 -1.58 13.19
N THR A 54 -8.98 -2.44 13.69
CA THR A 54 -10.27 -2.71 13.05
C THR A 54 -11.17 -1.48 13.04
N ASN A 55 -11.23 -0.75 14.15
CA ASN A 55 -12.02 0.48 14.27
C ASN A 55 -11.47 1.59 13.37
N LEU A 56 -10.14 1.71 13.26
CA LEU A 56 -9.48 2.62 12.34
C LEU A 56 -9.91 2.36 10.89
N MET A 57 -9.85 1.10 10.43
CA MET A 57 -10.30 0.73 9.08
C MET A 57 -11.80 1.02 8.86
N ARG A 58 -12.66 0.82 9.87
CA ARG A 58 -14.10 1.10 9.77
C ARG A 58 -14.45 2.59 9.79
N SER A 59 -13.61 3.41 10.40
CA SER A 59 -13.83 4.86 10.52
C SER A 59 -13.61 5.61 9.20
N TYR A 60 -12.96 4.97 8.25
CA TYR A 60 -12.74 5.52 6.93
C TYR A 60 -14.03 5.47 6.10
N ASP A 61 -14.52 6.66 5.73
CA ASP A 61 -15.61 6.83 4.77
C ASP A 61 -15.06 6.71 3.34
N SER A 62 -15.40 5.60 2.67
CA SER A 62 -14.78 5.21 1.39
C SER A 62 -15.12 6.17 0.26
N ASN A 63 -14.08 6.68 -0.40
CA ASN A 63 -14.21 7.52 -1.59
C ASN A 63 -13.43 6.90 -2.77
N VAL A 64 -14.16 6.55 -3.84
CA VAL A 64 -13.57 5.96 -5.07
C VAL A 64 -12.42 6.81 -5.61
N GLU A 65 -12.53 8.14 -5.56
CA GLU A 65 -11.51 9.03 -6.10
C GLU A 65 -10.16 8.94 -5.37
N GLU A 66 -10.16 8.43 -4.15
CA GLU A 66 -8.99 8.33 -3.28
C GLU A 66 -8.23 7.00 -3.43
N TRP A 67 -8.93 5.91 -3.78
CA TRP A 67 -8.33 4.57 -3.88
C TRP A 67 -8.34 3.96 -5.29
N GLN A 68 -9.06 4.54 -6.26
CA GLN A 68 -9.19 4.00 -7.61
C GLN A 68 -7.85 3.80 -8.34
N GLU A 69 -6.82 4.60 -8.01
CA GLU A 69 -5.48 4.45 -8.60
C GLU A 69 -4.82 3.11 -8.27
N TYR A 70 -5.20 2.51 -7.14
CA TYR A 70 -4.75 1.19 -6.71
C TYR A 70 -5.61 0.07 -7.27
N PHE A 71 -6.75 0.38 -7.87
CA PHE A 71 -7.70 -0.62 -8.32
C PHE A 71 -7.51 -0.94 -9.80
N ILE A 72 -7.00 -2.13 -10.09
CA ILE A 72 -6.93 -2.69 -11.44
C ILE A 72 -7.91 -3.85 -11.50
N GLY A 73 -9.09 -3.60 -12.09
CA GLY A 73 -10.11 -4.62 -12.31
C GLY A 73 -9.90 -5.38 -13.62
N ASP A 74 -10.24 -6.66 -13.65
CA ASP A 74 -10.36 -7.46 -14.88
C ASP A 74 -11.68 -8.23 -14.83
N GLU A 75 -12.59 -7.93 -15.76
CA GLU A 75 -13.93 -8.54 -15.84
C GLU A 75 -13.88 -10.05 -16.12
N LYS A 76 -12.74 -10.56 -16.61
CA LYS A 76 -12.53 -12.01 -16.86
C LYS A 76 -12.03 -12.75 -15.64
N MET A 77 -11.53 -12.05 -14.63
CA MET A 77 -11.06 -12.64 -13.39
C MET A 77 -12.12 -12.48 -12.31
N GLY A 78 -12.42 -13.56 -11.58
CA GLY A 78 -13.42 -13.53 -10.50
C GLY A 78 -13.06 -12.61 -9.34
N TYR A 79 -11.80 -12.21 -9.22
CA TYR A 79 -11.32 -11.15 -8.35
C TYR A 79 -9.92 -10.70 -8.78
N THR A 80 -9.54 -9.47 -8.45
CA THR A 80 -8.16 -8.99 -8.50
C THR A 80 -7.69 -8.64 -7.09
N ARG A 81 -6.40 -8.82 -6.81
CA ARG A 81 -5.78 -8.44 -5.53
C ARG A 81 -4.72 -7.40 -5.81
N ASN A 82 -5.06 -6.14 -5.62
CA ASN A 82 -4.15 -5.05 -5.94
C ASN A 82 -3.45 -4.58 -4.67
N LEU A 83 -2.12 -4.58 -4.68
CA LEU A 83 -1.29 -4.15 -3.56
C LEU A 83 -1.36 -2.62 -3.44
N VAL A 84 -1.72 -2.15 -2.25
CA VAL A 84 -1.72 -0.73 -1.89
C VAL A 84 -0.41 -0.39 -1.17
N ASP A 85 -0.06 -1.19 -0.15
CA ASP A 85 1.10 -0.95 0.70
C ASP A 85 1.62 -2.25 1.35
N GLU A 86 2.93 -2.37 1.52
CA GLU A 86 3.62 -3.52 2.13
C GLU A 86 3.76 -3.40 3.67
N GLY A 87 3.08 -2.43 4.29
CA GLY A 87 3.07 -2.19 5.72
C GLY A 87 4.48 -1.98 6.27
N ASN A 88 4.84 -2.82 7.25
CA ASN A 88 6.16 -2.89 7.87
C ASN A 88 6.97 -4.13 7.42
N GLY A 89 6.61 -4.73 6.29
CA GLY A 89 7.21 -5.97 5.79
C GLY A 89 6.65 -7.25 6.42
N LYS A 90 5.68 -7.15 7.34
CA LYS A 90 4.97 -8.30 7.94
C LYS A 90 3.47 -8.33 7.63
N SER A 91 2.98 -7.43 6.79
CA SER A 91 1.57 -7.28 6.44
C SER A 91 1.42 -6.63 5.08
N ASN A 92 0.38 -6.96 4.33
CA ASN A 92 0.05 -6.25 3.10
C ASN A 92 -1.34 -5.62 3.23
N LEU A 93 -1.48 -4.39 2.77
CA LEU A 93 -2.77 -3.76 2.51
C LEU A 93 -3.11 -3.96 1.03
N CYS A 94 -4.28 -4.54 0.76
CA CYS A 94 -4.75 -4.80 -0.60
C CYS A 94 -6.17 -4.28 -0.78
N ILE A 95 -6.49 -3.86 -2.00
CA ILE A 95 -7.85 -3.55 -2.43
C ILE A 95 -8.35 -4.63 -3.39
N LEU A 96 -9.61 -5.03 -3.20
CA LEU A 96 -10.30 -6.05 -3.98
C LEU A 96 -11.53 -5.43 -4.66
N PRO A 97 -11.97 -5.96 -5.81
CA PRO A 97 -13.21 -5.52 -6.46
C PRO A 97 -14.41 -5.66 -5.52
N PRO A 98 -15.38 -4.73 -5.59
CA PRO A 98 -16.69 -4.99 -4.99
C PRO A 98 -17.30 -6.22 -5.67
N MET A 99 -17.78 -7.17 -4.86
CA MET A 99 -18.55 -8.33 -5.35
C MET A 99 -19.98 -7.95 -5.71
#